data_AF-A0A7R9G4K6-F1
#
_entry.id   AF-A0A7R9G4K6-F1
#
_cell.length_a   1.000
_cell.length_b   1.000
_cell.length_c   1.000
_cell.angle_alpha   90.00
_cell.angle_beta   90.00
_cell.angle_gamma   90.00
#
_symmetry.space_group_name_H-M   'P 1'
#
loop_
_entity.id
_entity.type
_entity.pdbx_description
1 polymer ?
#
loop_
_entity_poly.entity_id
_entity_poly.type
_entity_poly.pdbx_seq_one_letter_code
_entity_poly.pdbx_strand_id
1 'polypeptide(L)'
;MKTMDINRKEENNADNSACKVERSEVLGRYLVAARDIKAGEVVIQERPLVVGPRGDSLPMCLACYRPLPLQGPRPRCSKCRIVPLCSTQCETGGDHTVAECDALRTLKTSSHLMEDSQVLLPLRCLLLRRSADPHDSTKWQHFLSLETHLETRRHTAVWWSHQAHVDKPAACYPNVNSEAWDELSRDRFLAALGSDIRLRVRQERPKTL
;
A
#
# COMPACT_ATOMS: atom_id res chain seq x y z
N MET A 1 1.12 -29.09 -27.88
CA MET A 1 1.69 -28.35 -26.74
C MET A 1 0.52 -27.92 -25.87
N LYS A 2 0.26 -28.65 -24.78
CA LYS A 2 -0.96 -28.48 -23.96
C LYS A 2 -0.80 -27.24 -23.08
N THR A 3 -1.69 -26.27 -23.28
CA THR A 3 -1.92 -25.13 -22.38
C THR A 3 -2.48 -25.66 -21.05
N MET A 4 -1.79 -25.34 -19.95
CA MET A 4 -2.27 -25.60 -18.60
C MET A 4 -3.06 -24.39 -18.13
N ASP A 5 -4.38 -24.45 -18.29
CA ASP A 5 -5.32 -23.55 -17.64
C ASP A 5 -5.30 -23.83 -16.13
N ILE A 6 -4.74 -22.90 -15.35
CA ILE A 6 -4.82 -22.93 -13.88
C ILE A 6 -6.20 -22.37 -13.50
N ASN A 7 -7.21 -23.23 -13.62
CA ASN A 7 -8.54 -23.01 -13.05
C ASN A 7 -8.43 -23.20 -11.53
N ARG A 8 -8.23 -22.12 -10.77
CA ARG A 8 -8.31 -22.17 -9.31
C ARG A 8 -9.79 -22.15 -8.92
N LYS A 9 -10.34 -23.34 -8.67
CA LYS A 9 -11.69 -23.53 -8.13
C LYS A 9 -11.85 -22.69 -6.86
N GLU A 10 -12.86 -21.82 -6.86
CA GLU A 10 -13.49 -21.33 -5.64
C GLU A 10 -14.29 -22.49 -5.04
N GLU A 11 -13.62 -23.29 -4.21
CA GLU A 11 -14.29 -24.29 -3.38
C GLU A 11 -14.82 -23.58 -2.13
N ASN A 12 -16.15 -23.42 -2.09
CA ASN A 12 -16.93 -23.08 -0.90
C ASN A 12 -16.64 -24.12 0.20
N ASN A 13 -15.77 -23.77 1.16
CA ASN A 13 -15.63 -24.51 2.40
C ASN A 13 -16.44 -23.77 3.48
N ALA A 14 -17.48 -24.40 4.00
CA ALA A 14 -18.20 -23.90 5.16
C ALA A 14 -17.22 -23.73 6.34
N ASP A 15 -17.31 -22.57 6.97
CA ASP A 15 -16.36 -21.91 7.88
C ASP A 15 -15.76 -22.81 8.98
N ASN A 16 -14.50 -23.22 8.81
CA ASN A 16 -13.60 -23.72 9.86
C ASN A 16 -12.47 -22.71 10.12
N SER A 17 -12.80 -21.41 10.13
CA SER A 17 -11.84 -20.37 10.49
C SER A 17 -11.33 -20.57 11.92
N ALA A 18 -10.02 -20.40 12.13
CA ALA A 18 -9.42 -20.47 13.47
C ALA A 18 -9.89 -19.33 14.38
N CYS A 19 -10.34 -18.21 13.81
CA CYS A 19 -10.82 -17.04 14.52
C CYS A 19 -12.09 -16.44 13.91
N LYS A 20 -12.88 -15.77 14.73
CA LYS A 20 -14.04 -14.96 14.31
C LYS A 20 -13.91 -13.52 14.78
N VAL A 21 -14.57 -12.60 14.08
CA VAL A 21 -14.60 -11.17 14.42
C VAL A 21 -15.72 -10.92 15.42
N GLU A 22 -15.40 -10.24 16.52
CA GLU A 22 -16.34 -9.77 17.54
C GLU A 22 -16.20 -8.24 17.72
N ARG A 23 -17.10 -7.64 18.49
CA ARG A 23 -17.10 -6.19 18.77
C ARG A 23 -17.31 -5.88 20.25
N SER A 24 -16.60 -4.85 20.73
CA SER A 24 -16.79 -4.29 22.07
C SER A 24 -16.72 -2.77 22.02
N GLU A 25 -17.30 -2.11 23.02
CA GLU A 25 -17.29 -0.65 23.13
C GLU A 25 -15.88 -0.09 23.37
N VAL A 26 -14.99 -0.87 24.00
CA VAL A 26 -13.65 -0.44 24.37
C VAL A 26 -12.64 -0.65 23.24
N LEU A 27 -12.68 -1.81 22.56
CA LEU A 27 -11.68 -2.20 21.56
C LEU A 27 -12.14 -1.99 20.12
N GLY A 28 -13.43 -1.71 19.89
CA GLY A 28 -14.01 -1.78 18.55
C GLY A 28 -14.05 -3.22 18.04
N ARG A 29 -13.58 -3.45 16.81
CA ARG A 29 -13.50 -4.81 16.22
C ARG A 29 -12.27 -5.54 16.72
N TYR A 30 -12.44 -6.79 17.13
CA TYR A 30 -11.33 -7.66 17.54
C TYR A 30 -11.55 -9.10 17.09
N LEU A 31 -10.47 -9.90 17.10
CA LEU A 31 -10.52 -11.31 16.75
C LEU A 31 -10.52 -12.17 18.02
N VAL A 32 -11.36 -13.19 18.04
CA VAL A 32 -11.39 -14.24 19.07
C VAL A 32 -11.18 -15.60 18.43
N ALA A 33 -10.53 -16.51 19.15
CA ALA A 33 -10.43 -17.90 18.71
C ALA A 33 -11.84 -18.52 18.60
N ALA A 34 -12.13 -19.19 17.48
CA ALA A 34 -13.41 -19.88 17.26
C ALA A 34 -13.35 -21.36 17.70
N ARG A 35 -12.14 -21.88 17.96
CA ARG A 35 -11.84 -23.23 18.42
C ARG A 35 -10.46 -23.27 19.07
N ASP A 36 -10.07 -24.43 19.60
CA ASP A 36 -8.69 -24.67 20.02
C ASP A 36 -7.71 -24.55 18.84
N ILE A 37 -6.60 -23.86 19.07
CA ILE A 37 -5.55 -23.60 18.07
C ILE A 37 -4.27 -24.27 18.54
N LYS A 38 -3.68 -25.12 17.70
CA LYS A 38 -2.43 -25.83 18.06
C LYS A 38 -1.21 -24.93 17.88
N ALA A 39 -0.15 -25.21 18.62
CA ALA A 39 1.12 -24.51 18.45
C ALA A 39 1.65 -24.69 17.01
N GLY A 40 2.07 -23.59 16.38
CA GLY A 40 2.57 -23.58 15.00
C GLY A 40 1.48 -23.53 13.92
N GLU A 41 0.20 -23.54 14.29
CA GLU A 41 -0.90 -23.43 13.34
C GLU A 41 -1.04 -22.00 12.79
N VAL A 42 -1.35 -21.88 11.50
CA VAL A 42 -1.60 -20.58 10.87
C VAL A 42 -3.02 -20.13 11.21
N VAL A 43 -3.13 -19.07 12.01
CA VAL A 43 -4.42 -18.48 12.41
C VAL A 43 -4.98 -17.55 11.33
N ILE A 44 -4.12 -16.72 10.74
CA ILE A 44 -4.50 -15.73 9.72
C ILE A 44 -3.41 -15.70 8.66
N GLN A 45 -3.83 -15.68 7.39
CA GLN A 45 -2.97 -15.40 6.26
C GLN A 45 -3.68 -14.39 5.36
N GLU A 46 -3.04 -13.25 5.13
CA GLU A 46 -3.61 -12.18 4.32
C GLU A 46 -2.56 -11.62 3.36
N ARG A 47 -3.01 -11.16 2.19
CA ARG A 47 -2.16 -10.40 1.26
C ARG A 47 -2.19 -8.93 1.65
N PRO A 48 -1.06 -8.22 1.58
CA PRO A 48 -1.05 -6.80 1.90
C PRO A 48 -1.97 -6.03 0.95
N LEU A 49 -2.72 -5.08 1.51
CA LEU A 49 -3.58 -4.19 0.73
C LEU A 49 -2.77 -3.28 -0.19
N VAL A 50 -1.70 -2.70 0.36
CA VAL A 50 -0.72 -1.87 -0.33
C VAL A 50 0.65 -2.15 0.27
N VAL A 51 1.69 -2.20 -0.56
CA VAL A 51 3.09 -2.27 -0.13
C VAL A 51 3.80 -1.00 -0.57
N GLY A 52 4.74 -0.51 0.23
CA GLY A 52 5.54 0.66 -0.10
C GLY A 52 6.78 0.78 0.78
N PRO A 53 7.77 1.58 0.35
CA PRO A 53 8.95 1.88 1.15
C PRO A 53 8.56 2.65 2.43
N ARG A 54 9.40 2.52 3.46
CA ARG A 54 9.26 3.36 4.66
C ARG A 54 9.89 4.73 4.40
N GLY A 55 9.44 5.76 5.12
CA GLY A 55 10.01 7.11 5.05
C GLY A 55 11.53 7.16 5.32
N ASP A 56 12.06 6.18 6.06
CA ASP A 56 13.47 6.04 6.44
C ASP A 56 14.19 4.89 5.71
N SER A 57 13.62 4.33 4.64
CA SER A 57 14.25 3.24 3.91
C SER A 57 15.45 3.70 3.10
N LEU A 58 16.50 2.88 3.03
CA LEU A 58 17.57 3.03 2.06
C LEU A 58 17.02 2.96 0.63
N PRO A 59 17.73 3.56 -0.37
CA PRO A 59 17.36 3.44 -1.77
C PRO A 59 17.10 1.99 -2.18
N MET A 60 15.96 1.73 -2.79
CA MET A 60 15.53 0.39 -3.20
C MET A 60 14.70 0.44 -4.48
N CYS A 61 14.67 -0.67 -5.21
CA CYS A 61 13.83 -0.82 -6.40
C CYS A 61 12.37 -0.85 -5.98
N LEU A 62 11.53 0.04 -6.52
CA LEU A 62 10.12 0.13 -6.09
C LEU A 62 9.19 -0.89 -6.76
N ALA A 63 9.73 -1.74 -7.63
CA ALA A 63 9.02 -2.89 -8.20
C ALA A 63 9.27 -4.20 -7.47
N CYS A 64 10.48 -4.44 -6.95
CA CYS A 64 10.85 -5.70 -6.28
C CYS A 64 11.44 -5.53 -4.88
N TYR A 65 11.56 -4.30 -4.39
CA TYR A 65 12.11 -3.92 -3.09
C TYR A 65 13.55 -4.36 -2.83
N ARG A 66 14.30 -4.76 -3.86
CA ARG A 66 15.74 -5.03 -3.68
C ARG A 66 16.50 -3.74 -3.41
N PRO A 67 17.46 -3.73 -2.47
CA PRO A 67 18.31 -2.57 -2.23
C PRO A 67 19.00 -2.10 -3.52
N LEU A 68 19.13 -0.79 -3.68
CA LEU A 68 19.90 -0.16 -4.74
C LEU A 68 21.22 0.39 -4.18
N PRO A 69 22.23 0.60 -5.04
CA PRO A 69 23.47 1.24 -4.63
C PRO A 69 23.21 2.60 -3.96
N LEU A 70 23.89 2.84 -2.84
CA LEU A 70 23.84 4.12 -2.11
C LEU A 70 24.49 5.25 -2.92
N GLN A 71 25.47 4.90 -3.76
CA GLN A 71 26.24 5.84 -4.57
C GLN A 71 26.15 5.46 -6.06
N GLY A 72 26.39 6.45 -6.92
CA GLY A 72 26.34 6.28 -8.37
C GLY A 72 24.94 6.43 -8.97
N PRO A 73 24.82 6.24 -10.30
CA PRO A 73 23.56 6.40 -11.01
C PRO A 73 22.56 5.32 -10.57
N ARG A 74 21.36 5.75 -10.17
CA ARG A 74 20.23 4.86 -9.89
C ARG A 74 19.36 4.79 -11.15
N PRO A 75 19.24 3.62 -11.80
CA PRO A 75 18.35 3.50 -12.94
C PRO A 75 16.93 3.84 -12.53
N ARG A 76 16.22 4.54 -13.42
CA ARG A 76 14.82 4.93 -13.24
C ARG A 76 13.99 4.35 -14.37
N CYS A 77 12.71 4.16 -14.13
CA CYS A 77 11.75 3.75 -15.15
C CYS A 77 11.86 4.63 -16.39
N SER A 78 12.05 4.02 -17.56
CA SER A 78 12.16 4.71 -18.85
C SER A 78 10.93 5.57 -19.20
N LYS A 79 9.74 5.20 -18.70
CA LYS A 79 8.46 5.84 -19.01
C LYS A 79 8.18 7.07 -18.14
N CYS A 80 8.13 6.90 -16.81
CA CYS A 80 7.83 8.00 -15.89
C CYS A 80 9.08 8.82 -15.52
N ARG A 81 10.29 8.25 -15.64
CA ARG A 81 11.60 8.84 -15.27
C ARG A 81 11.76 9.22 -13.80
N ILE A 82 10.86 8.74 -12.93
CA ILE A 82 10.81 9.05 -11.50
C ILE A 82 11.19 7.82 -10.66
N VAL A 83 10.51 6.70 -10.89
CA VAL A 83 10.61 5.51 -10.04
C VAL A 83 11.95 4.81 -10.22
N PRO A 84 12.75 4.61 -9.14
CA PRO A 84 13.99 3.86 -9.22
C PRO A 84 13.72 2.36 -9.39
N LEU A 85 14.42 1.76 -10.36
CA LEU A 85 14.31 0.34 -10.72
C LEU A 85 15.69 -0.30 -10.83
N CYS A 86 15.82 -1.57 -10.48
CA CYS A 86 17.10 -2.27 -10.56
C CYS A 86 17.42 -2.81 -11.97
N SER A 87 16.41 -3.01 -12.83
CA SER A 87 16.58 -3.57 -14.17
C SER A 87 15.37 -3.28 -15.04
N THR A 88 15.52 -3.49 -16.35
CA THR A 88 14.42 -3.38 -17.34
C THR A 88 13.28 -4.38 -17.09
N GLN A 89 13.58 -5.54 -16.48
CA GLN A 89 12.53 -6.49 -16.07
C GLN A 89 11.57 -5.91 -15.02
N CYS A 90 12.07 -5.02 -14.16
CA CYS A 90 11.26 -4.31 -13.18
C CYS A 90 10.44 -3.14 -13.79
N GLU A 91 10.60 -2.85 -15.09
CA GLU A 91 9.71 -1.90 -15.80
C GLU A 91 8.41 -2.56 -16.26
N THR A 92 8.41 -3.88 -16.44
CA THR A 92 7.27 -4.65 -16.96
C THR A 92 6.65 -5.59 -15.93
N GLY A 93 7.22 -5.69 -14.72
CA GLY A 93 6.69 -6.51 -13.64
C GLY A 93 7.04 -5.97 -12.25
N GLY A 94 6.26 -6.40 -11.25
CA GLY A 94 6.39 -6.00 -9.86
C GLY A 94 5.39 -4.92 -9.44
N ASP A 95 5.69 -4.25 -8.33
CA ASP A 95 4.74 -3.35 -7.65
C ASP A 95 4.65 -1.95 -8.26
N HIS A 96 5.52 -1.60 -9.21
CA HIS A 96 5.39 -0.37 -10.00
C HIS A 96 4.35 -0.57 -11.11
N THR A 97 3.09 -0.31 -10.80
CA THR A 97 1.97 -0.56 -11.72
C THR A 97 1.91 0.45 -12.88
N VAL A 98 1.21 0.09 -13.96
CA VAL A 98 0.96 1.01 -15.09
C VAL A 98 0.22 2.28 -14.63
N ALA A 99 -0.78 2.13 -13.75
CA ALA A 99 -1.52 3.25 -13.20
C ALA A 99 -0.64 4.20 -12.37
N GLU A 100 0.28 3.64 -11.57
CA GLU A 100 1.29 4.41 -10.84
C GLU A 100 2.25 5.12 -11.81
N CYS A 101 2.72 4.41 -12.83
CA CYS A 101 3.61 4.96 -13.86
C CYS A 101 2.98 6.15 -14.58
N ASP A 102 1.73 6.02 -15.01
CA ASP A 102 0.99 7.08 -15.70
C ASP A 102 0.71 8.26 -14.78
N ALA A 103 0.29 8.01 -13.53
CA ALA A 103 0.09 9.08 -12.54
C ALA A 103 1.39 9.88 -12.33
N LEU A 104 2.51 9.20 -12.09
CA LEU A 104 3.80 9.85 -11.88
C LEU A 104 4.30 10.58 -13.14
N ARG A 105 4.07 10.02 -14.34
CA ARG A 105 4.44 10.67 -15.61
C ARG A 105 3.74 12.02 -15.81
N THR A 106 2.55 12.22 -15.24
CA THR A 106 1.78 13.46 -15.37
C THR A 106 2.21 14.56 -14.39
N LEU A 107 2.85 14.22 -13.27
CA LEU A 107 3.25 15.12 -12.17
C LEU A 107 4.58 15.87 -12.37
N LYS A 108 5.03 16.06 -13.61
CA LYS A 108 6.42 16.45 -13.97
C LYS A 108 7.01 17.71 -13.31
N THR A 109 6.26 18.46 -12.51
CA THR A 109 6.62 19.76 -11.96
C THR A 109 7.31 19.73 -10.58
N SER A 110 7.41 18.60 -9.86
CA SER A 110 8.14 18.56 -8.57
C SER A 110 8.89 17.25 -8.31
N SER A 111 9.99 17.03 -9.02
CA SER A 111 10.87 15.85 -8.83
C SER A 111 11.32 15.62 -7.38
N HIS A 112 11.44 16.69 -6.59
CA HIS A 112 11.86 16.62 -5.19
C HIS A 112 10.82 15.97 -4.25
N LEU A 113 9.53 16.12 -4.54
CA LEU A 113 8.47 15.51 -3.71
C LEU A 113 8.42 13.99 -3.89
N MET A 114 8.89 13.48 -5.04
CA MET A 114 8.86 12.04 -5.34
C MET A 114 10.13 11.28 -4.95
N GLU A 115 11.19 12.00 -4.55
CA GLU A 115 12.34 11.39 -3.87
C GLU A 115 12.05 11.07 -2.40
N ASP A 116 10.97 11.65 -1.85
CA ASP A 116 10.45 11.30 -0.55
C ASP A 116 9.61 10.02 -0.63
N SER A 117 10.13 8.94 -0.03
CA SER A 117 9.44 7.65 0.06
C SER A 117 8.11 7.75 0.83
N GLN A 118 7.90 8.83 1.60
CA GLN A 118 6.64 9.10 2.29
C GLN A 118 5.48 9.38 1.34
N VAL A 119 5.74 9.74 0.08
CA VAL A 119 4.69 10.10 -0.89
C VAL A 119 4.17 8.88 -1.67
N LEU A 120 5.01 7.85 -1.83
CA LEU A 120 4.67 6.70 -2.68
C LEU A 120 3.55 5.84 -2.09
N LEU A 121 3.62 5.51 -0.79
CA LEU A 121 2.60 4.68 -0.15
C LEU A 121 1.22 5.36 -0.19
N PRO A 122 1.08 6.66 0.15
CA PRO A 122 -0.16 7.40 -0.05
C PRO A 122 -0.68 7.40 -1.49
N LEU A 123 0.20 7.62 -2.48
CA LEU A 123 -0.19 7.54 -3.89
C LEU A 123 -0.78 6.16 -4.22
N ARG A 124 -0.14 5.08 -3.79
CA ARG A 124 -0.63 3.71 -4.02
C ARG A 124 -1.99 3.46 -3.34
N CYS A 125 -2.21 3.98 -2.13
CA CYS A 125 -3.52 3.93 -1.48
C CYS A 125 -4.59 4.67 -2.30
N LEU A 126 -4.27 5.87 -2.83
CA LEU A 126 -5.19 6.63 -3.68
C LEU A 126 -5.52 5.91 -4.99
N LEU A 127 -4.55 5.20 -5.57
CA LEU A 127 -4.74 4.45 -6.81
C LEU A 127 -5.69 3.24 -6.65
N LEU A 128 -5.92 2.73 -5.44
CA LEU A 128 -6.97 1.73 -5.17
C LEU A 128 -8.35 2.23 -5.60
N ARG A 129 -8.61 3.54 -5.52
CA ARG A 129 -9.88 4.15 -5.92
C ARG A 129 -10.08 4.19 -7.45
N ARG A 130 -8.99 4.25 -8.21
CA ARG A 130 -9.02 4.51 -9.66
C ARG A 130 -9.32 3.27 -10.49
N SER A 131 -9.12 2.08 -9.94
CA SER A 131 -9.24 0.85 -10.70
C SER A 131 -10.68 0.62 -11.16
N ALA A 132 -10.84 0.32 -12.46
CA ALA A 132 -12.12 -0.07 -13.05
C ALA A 132 -12.53 -1.51 -12.66
N ASP A 133 -11.67 -2.23 -11.94
CA ASP A 133 -11.94 -3.56 -11.41
C ASP A 133 -12.89 -3.45 -10.19
N PRO A 134 -14.09 -4.07 -10.24
CA PRO A 134 -14.98 -4.18 -9.10
C PRO A 134 -14.31 -4.78 -7.85
N HIS A 135 -13.29 -5.64 -8.00
CA HIS A 135 -12.50 -6.20 -6.89
C HIS A 135 -11.50 -5.19 -6.28
N ASP A 136 -11.13 -4.11 -6.97
CA ASP A 136 -10.34 -3.03 -6.38
C ASP A 136 -11.23 -2.01 -5.66
N SER A 137 -12.49 -1.85 -6.07
CA SER A 137 -13.48 -1.07 -5.32
C SER A 137 -13.64 -1.60 -3.88
N THR A 138 -13.61 -2.92 -3.68
CA THR A 138 -13.65 -3.51 -2.34
C THR A 138 -12.37 -3.24 -1.53
N LYS A 139 -11.19 -3.19 -2.16
CA LYS A 139 -9.93 -2.80 -1.50
C LYS A 139 -9.97 -1.36 -0.98
N TRP A 140 -10.51 -0.45 -1.77
CA TRP A 140 -10.71 0.94 -1.34
C TRP A 140 -11.66 1.02 -0.14
N GLN A 141 -12.79 0.31 -0.17
CA GLN A 141 -13.71 0.26 0.97
C GLN A 141 -13.07 -0.38 2.21
N HIS A 142 -12.29 -1.44 2.04
CA HIS A 142 -11.54 -2.06 3.14
C HIS A 142 -10.53 -1.08 3.74
N PHE A 143 -9.78 -0.33 2.92
CA PHE A 143 -8.88 0.72 3.38
C PHE A 143 -9.61 1.78 4.22
N LEU A 144 -10.75 2.27 3.74
CA LEU A 144 -11.57 3.25 4.46
C LEU A 144 -12.21 2.70 5.73
N SER A 145 -12.37 1.38 5.82
CA SER A 145 -12.89 0.72 7.02
C SER A 145 -11.84 0.60 8.13
N LEU A 146 -10.56 0.85 7.87
CA LEU A 146 -9.51 0.78 8.88
C LEU A 146 -9.75 1.80 9.99
N GLU A 147 -9.41 1.43 11.23
CA GLU A 147 -9.45 2.38 12.34
C GLU A 147 -8.39 3.45 12.11
N THR A 148 -8.81 4.72 12.21
CA THR A 148 -7.97 5.87 11.87
C THR A 148 -7.50 6.60 13.11
N HIS A 149 -8.18 6.45 14.25
CA HIS A 149 -7.98 7.26 15.45
C HIS A 149 -7.92 8.77 15.13
N LEU A 150 -8.78 9.21 14.20
CA LEU A 150 -8.73 10.56 13.61
C LEU A 150 -8.64 11.65 14.67
N GLU A 151 -9.55 11.66 15.65
CA GLU A 151 -9.60 12.70 16.69
C GLU A 151 -8.33 12.73 17.55
N THR A 152 -7.76 11.57 17.88
CA THR A 152 -6.53 11.48 18.67
C THR A 152 -5.30 11.91 17.87
N ARG A 153 -5.33 11.72 16.55
CA ARG A 153 -4.17 11.98 15.67
C ARG A 153 -4.16 13.37 15.08
N ARG A 154 -5.32 14.01 14.98
CA ARG A 154 -5.43 15.39 14.55
C ARG A 154 -4.48 16.25 15.39
N HIS A 155 -3.77 17.17 14.75
CA HIS A 155 -2.80 18.05 15.42
C HIS A 155 -1.58 17.35 16.06
N THR A 156 -1.23 16.14 15.63
CA THR A 156 0.05 15.52 15.98
C THR A 156 1.13 15.82 14.92
N ALA A 157 2.40 15.59 15.25
CA ALA A 157 3.52 15.72 14.30
C ALA A 157 3.32 14.87 13.03
N VAL A 158 2.80 13.65 13.19
CA VAL A 158 2.51 12.73 12.08
C VAL A 158 1.42 13.30 11.17
N TRP A 159 0.37 13.90 11.76
CA TRP A 159 -0.71 14.55 11.01
C TRP A 159 -0.20 15.69 10.13
N TRP A 160 0.59 16.60 10.69
CA TRP A 160 1.15 17.71 9.90
C TRP A 160 2.13 17.24 8.83
N SER A 161 2.94 16.20 9.11
CA SER A 161 3.80 15.59 8.10
C SER A 161 2.99 15.01 6.94
N HIS A 162 1.90 14.28 7.22
CA HIS A 162 1.03 13.76 6.17
C HIS A 162 0.35 14.90 5.40
N GLN A 163 -0.12 15.97 6.04
CA GLN A 163 -0.66 17.12 5.30
C GLN A 163 0.39 17.74 4.34
N ALA A 164 1.64 17.88 4.79
CA ALA A 164 2.70 18.47 3.97
C ALA A 164 3.09 17.59 2.78
N HIS A 165 3.27 16.29 3.00
CA HIS A 165 3.81 15.35 2.01
C HIS A 165 2.74 14.58 1.24
N VAL A 166 1.47 14.61 1.66
CA VAL A 166 0.40 13.85 1.02
C VAL A 166 -0.68 14.75 0.45
N ASP A 167 -1.22 15.70 1.20
CA ASP A 167 -2.35 16.52 0.73
C ASP A 167 -1.94 17.43 -0.43
N LYS A 168 -0.78 18.09 -0.31
CA LYS A 168 -0.25 18.97 -1.37
C LYS A 168 0.05 18.20 -2.66
N PRO A 169 0.74 17.04 -2.65
CA PRO A 169 0.88 16.21 -3.85
C PRO A 169 -0.44 15.58 -4.31
N ALA A 170 -1.38 15.30 -3.40
CA ALA A 170 -2.67 14.73 -3.73
C ALA A 170 -3.51 15.62 -4.63
N ALA A 171 -3.49 16.93 -4.37
CA ALA A 171 -4.09 17.94 -5.23
C ALA A 171 -3.48 17.95 -6.65
N CYS A 172 -2.22 17.54 -6.80
CA CYS A 172 -1.54 17.50 -8.09
C CYS A 172 -1.79 16.21 -8.89
N TYR A 173 -2.32 15.12 -8.30
CA TYR A 173 -2.56 13.87 -9.04
C TYR A 173 -3.76 14.03 -9.99
N PRO A 174 -3.54 14.24 -11.31
CA PRO A 174 -4.62 14.68 -12.22
C PRO A 174 -5.65 13.59 -12.51
N ASN A 175 -5.42 12.37 -12.02
CA ASN A 175 -6.30 11.22 -12.20
C ASN A 175 -6.81 10.62 -10.88
N VAL A 176 -6.42 11.21 -9.75
CA VAL A 176 -7.05 10.95 -8.45
C VAL A 176 -7.95 12.14 -8.26
N ASN A 177 -9.23 12.01 -8.60
CA ASN A 177 -10.20 13.11 -8.56
C ASN A 177 -10.27 13.69 -7.12
N SER A 178 -9.43 14.68 -6.84
CA SER A 178 -9.23 15.32 -5.54
C SER A 178 -10.30 16.39 -5.28
N GLU A 179 -10.87 16.94 -6.36
CA GLU A 179 -12.00 17.89 -6.33
C GLU A 179 -13.31 17.27 -5.80
N ALA A 180 -13.37 15.94 -5.64
CA ALA A 180 -14.55 15.21 -5.20
C ALA A 180 -14.50 14.71 -3.74
N TRP A 181 -13.52 15.13 -2.93
CA TRP A 181 -13.42 14.70 -1.53
C TRP A 181 -13.97 15.78 -0.62
N ASP A 182 -14.95 15.44 0.21
CA ASP A 182 -15.27 16.26 1.36
C ASP A 182 -14.10 16.24 2.37
N GLU A 183 -14.04 17.27 3.20
CA GLU A 183 -12.95 17.46 4.18
C GLU A 183 -12.79 16.25 5.11
N LEU A 184 -13.89 15.62 5.52
CA LEU A 184 -13.88 14.46 6.41
C LEU A 184 -13.27 13.23 5.71
N SER A 185 -13.61 12.98 4.44
CA SER A 185 -13.02 11.91 3.64
C SER A 185 -11.50 12.07 3.50
N ARG A 186 -11.02 13.29 3.25
CA ARG A 186 -9.58 13.59 3.19
C ARG A 186 -8.91 13.34 4.54
N ASP A 187 -9.52 13.85 5.61
CA ASP A 187 -8.99 13.73 6.96
C ASP A 187 -8.89 12.26 7.40
N ARG A 188 -9.92 11.46 7.11
CA ARG A 188 -9.91 10.01 7.37
C ARG A 188 -8.81 9.31 6.59
N PHE A 189 -8.55 9.70 5.34
CA PHE A 189 -7.44 9.13 4.57
C PHE A 189 -6.08 9.49 5.17
N LEU A 190 -5.84 10.75 5.53
CA LEU A 190 -4.58 11.18 6.16
C LEU A 190 -4.36 10.48 7.51
N ALA A 191 -5.42 10.28 8.30
CA ALA A 191 -5.37 9.51 9.52
C ALA A 191 -5.17 8.01 9.25
N ALA A 192 -5.83 7.43 8.25
CA ALA A 192 -5.67 6.02 7.86
C ALA A 192 -4.23 5.72 7.42
N LEU A 193 -3.56 6.64 6.75
CA LEU A 193 -2.13 6.49 6.45
C LEU A 193 -1.30 6.35 7.72
N GLY A 194 -1.65 7.07 8.78
CA GLY A 194 -0.99 6.94 10.09
C GLY A 194 -1.39 5.68 10.85
N SER A 195 -2.40 4.91 10.41
CA SER A 195 -2.98 3.78 11.16
C SER A 195 -1.91 2.77 11.54
N ASP A 196 -1.96 2.29 12.79
CA ASP A 196 -0.91 1.48 13.41
C ASP A 196 -0.78 0.07 12.79
N ILE A 197 -1.58 -0.26 11.77
CA ILE A 197 -1.51 -1.50 11.00
C ILE A 197 -0.54 -1.33 9.81
N ARG A 198 0.66 -0.79 10.08
CA ARG A 198 1.78 -0.85 9.13
C ARG A 198 2.68 -2.02 9.51
N LEU A 199 2.48 -3.15 8.85
CA LEU A 199 3.36 -4.30 9.02
C LEU A 199 4.71 -4.04 8.34
N ARG A 200 5.80 -4.20 9.09
CA ARG A 200 7.15 -4.17 8.51
C ARG A 200 7.41 -5.51 7.83
N VAL A 201 7.44 -5.50 6.50
CA VAL A 201 7.89 -6.64 5.71
C VAL A 201 9.39 -6.83 5.95
N ARG A 202 9.78 -8.00 6.49
CA ARG A 202 11.19 -8.41 6.55
C ARG A 202 11.52 -9.10 5.24
N GLN A 203 12.49 -8.58 4.51
CA GLN A 203 13.09 -9.35 3.43
C GLN A 203 13.95 -10.45 4.03
N GLU A 204 13.74 -11.68 3.58
CA GLU A 204 14.64 -12.78 3.93
C GLU A 204 16.03 -12.43 3.43
N ARG A 205 17.03 -12.52 4.32
CA ARG A 205 18.42 -12.44 3.88
C ARG A 205 18.66 -13.63 2.95
N PRO A 206 19.30 -13.46 1.78
CA PRO A 206 19.70 -14.60 0.98
C PRO A 206 20.50 -15.53 1.88
N LYS A 207 20.12 -16.81 1.93
CA LYS A 207 20.89 -17.84 2.63
C LYS A 207 22.28 -17.81 1.98
N THR A 208 23.29 -17.35 2.71
CA THR A 208 24.68 -17.49 2.30
C THR A 208 24.94 -18.97 2.14
N LEU A 209 25.26 -19.39 0.91
CA LEU A 209 25.78 -20.72 0.60
C LEU A 209 27.16 -20.90 1.25
#